data_AF-A0A7C6SLP0-F1
#
_entry.id   AF-A0A7C6SLP0-F1
#
_cell.length_a   1.000
_cell.length_b   1.000
_cell.length_c   1.000
_cell.angle_alpha   90.00
_cell.angle_beta   90.00
_cell.angle_gamma   90.00
#
_symmetry.space_group_name_H-M   'P 1'
#
loop_
_entity.id
_entity.type
_entity.pdbx_description
1 polymer ?
#
loop_
_entity_poly.entity_id
_entity_poly.type
_entity_poly.pdbx_seq_one_letter_code
_entity_poly.pdbx_strand_id
1 'polypeptide(L)'
;MYYLTQYGKVEIALKTENLIRETLKGLLATAIEKICVLGVEDAKADIKQIREMYEELVRFWDLDERLVDEFDMEVGSIGTE
;
A
#
# COMPACT_ATOMS: atom_id res chain seq x y z
N MET A 1 -31.13 -20.10 7.32
CA MET A 1 -29.78 -19.73 7.84
C MET A 1 -28.76 -19.37 6.75
N TYR A 2 -28.92 -19.79 5.49
CA TYR A 2 -27.96 -19.51 4.41
C TYR A 2 -27.70 -18.00 4.18
N TYR A 3 -28.70 -17.14 4.37
CA TYR A 3 -28.55 -15.70 4.20
C TYR A 3 -27.65 -15.05 5.27
N LEU A 4 -27.76 -15.46 6.54
CA LEU A 4 -26.98 -14.87 7.65
C LEU A 4 -25.48 -15.17 7.53
N THR A 5 -25.10 -16.32 6.98
CA THR A 5 -23.69 -16.67 6.74
C THR A 5 -23.08 -15.92 5.56
N GLN A 6 -23.88 -15.56 4.54
CA GLN A 6 -23.42 -14.71 3.43
C GLN A 6 -23.14 -13.28 3.90
N TYR A 7 -24.02 -12.69 4.71
CA TYR A 7 -23.78 -11.35 5.29
C TYR A 7 -22.53 -11.32 6.18
N GLY A 8 -22.32 -12.34 7.03
CA GLY A 8 -21.11 -12.43 7.84
C GLY A 8 -19.82 -12.60 7.01
N LYS A 9 -19.87 -13.35 5.89
CA LYS A 9 -18.74 -13.46 4.95
C LYS A 9 -18.46 -12.13 4.23
N VAL A 10 -19.50 -11.43 3.79
CA VAL A 10 -19.38 -10.12 3.12
C VAL A 10 -18.82 -9.07 4.08
N GLU A 11 -19.26 -9.06 5.34
CA GLU A 11 -18.75 -8.16 6.38
C GLU A 11 -17.26 -8.43 6.70
N ILE A 12 -16.86 -9.70 6.78
CA ILE A 12 -15.45 -10.08 6.96
C ILE A 12 -14.61 -9.65 5.75
N ALA A 13 -15.09 -9.86 4.52
CA ALA A 13 -14.39 -9.46 3.30
C ALA A 13 -14.22 -7.92 3.22
N LEU A 14 -15.28 -7.15 3.49
CA LEU A 14 -15.25 -5.68 3.55
C LEU A 14 -14.30 -5.16 4.64
N LYS A 15 -14.29 -5.80 5.81
CA LYS A 15 -13.38 -5.42 6.90
C LYS A 15 -11.94 -5.65 6.51
N THR A 16 -11.64 -6.75 5.81
CA THR A 16 -10.29 -7.06 5.38
C THR A 16 -9.81 -6.15 4.26
N GLU A 17 -10.65 -5.82 3.27
CA GLU A 17 -10.27 -4.86 2.21
C GLU A 17 -9.89 -3.50 2.80
N ASN A 18 -10.67 -2.99 3.76
CA ASN A 18 -10.36 -1.73 4.44
C ASN A 18 -9.01 -1.79 5.17
N LEU A 19 -8.71 -2.90 5.86
CA LEU A 19 -7.43 -3.06 6.54
C LEU A 19 -6.24 -3.06 5.57
N ILE A 20 -6.37 -3.68 4.40
CA ILE A 20 -5.32 -3.66 3.38
C ILE A 20 -5.15 -2.26 2.81
N ARG A 21 -6.23 -1.53 2.52
CA ARG A 21 -6.16 -0.14 2.04
C ARG A 21 -5.45 0.77 3.04
N GLU A 22 -5.74 0.65 4.34
CA GLU A 22 -5.03 1.42 5.37
C GLU A 22 -3.56 0.99 5.51
N THR A 23 -3.27 -0.29 5.32
CA THR A 23 -1.88 -0.79 5.28
C THR A 23 -1.09 -0.18 4.13
N LEU A 24 -1.67 -0.13 2.92
CA LEU A 24 -1.05 0.50 1.75
C LEU A 24 -0.76 1.99 1.99
N LYS A 25 -1.70 2.73 2.58
CA LYS A 25 -1.46 4.13 2.99
C LYS A 25 -0.30 4.25 3.98
N GLY A 26 -0.22 3.34 4.95
CA GLY A 26 0.88 3.30 5.93
C GLY A 26 2.24 3.01 5.29
N LEU A 27 2.29 2.13 4.29
CA LEU A 27 3.50 1.83 3.53
C LEU A 27 3.97 3.05 2.73
N LEU A 28 3.05 3.74 2.03
CA LEU A 28 3.38 4.98 1.32
C LEU A 28 3.92 6.05 2.26
N ALA A 29 3.23 6.33 3.37
CA ALA A 29 3.69 7.28 4.38
C ALA A 29 5.07 6.91 4.94
N THR A 30 5.35 5.62 5.12
CA THR A 30 6.67 5.14 5.58
C THR A 30 7.76 5.40 4.55
N ALA A 31 7.49 5.17 3.25
CA ALA A 31 8.45 5.47 2.19
C ALA A 31 8.78 6.97 2.13
N ILE A 32 7.76 7.82 2.22
CA ILE A 32 7.89 9.28 2.28
C ILE A 32 8.75 9.70 3.48
N GLU A 33 8.44 9.21 4.68
CA GLU A 33 9.19 9.55 5.89
C GLU A 33 10.66 9.10 5.80
N LYS A 34 10.92 7.92 5.20
CA LYS A 34 12.30 7.44 4.95
C LYS A 34 13.09 8.41 4.07
N ILE A 35 12.48 8.95 3.02
CA ILE A 35 13.12 9.97 2.16
C ILE A 35 13.39 11.24 2.96
N CYS A 36 12.41 11.73 3.72
CA CYS A 36 12.55 12.95 4.52
C CYS A 36 13.65 12.84 5.59
N VAL A 37 13.80 11.67 6.22
CA VAL A 37 14.74 11.46 7.33
C VAL A 37 16.15 11.11 6.84
N LEU A 38 16.27 10.28 5.80
CA LEU A 38 17.57 9.76 5.33
C LEU A 38 18.11 10.52 4.11
N GLY A 39 17.23 11.19 3.36
CA GLY A 39 17.54 11.68 2.02
C GLY A 39 17.32 10.62 0.94
N VAL A 40 17.07 11.07 -0.28
CA VAL A 40 16.67 10.22 -1.42
C VAL A 40 17.64 9.07 -1.67
N GLU A 41 18.94 9.36 -1.73
CA GLU A 41 19.97 8.37 -2.06
C GLU A 41 20.07 7.26 -1.00
N ASP A 42 20.11 7.63 0.27
CA ASP A 42 20.26 6.69 1.39
C ASP A 42 18.96 5.89 1.62
N ALA A 43 17.81 6.44 1.25
CA ALA A 43 16.51 5.77 1.36
C ALA A 43 16.21 4.77 0.22
N LYS A 44 16.98 4.75 -0.88
CA LYS A 44 16.65 3.94 -2.10
C LYS A 44 16.36 2.48 -1.81
N ALA A 45 17.17 1.83 -0.98
CA ALA A 45 17.01 0.40 -0.67
C ALA A 45 15.75 0.13 0.17
N ASP A 46 15.40 1.05 1.06
CA ASP A 46 14.20 0.97 1.90
C ASP A 46 12.95 1.21 1.05
N ILE A 47 12.96 2.23 0.18
CA ILE A 47 11.86 2.54 -0.75
C ILE A 47 11.58 1.35 -1.65
N LYS A 48 12.63 0.71 -2.20
CA LYS A 48 12.47 -0.46 -3.06
C LYS A 48 11.75 -1.61 -2.32
N GLN A 49 12.17 -1.92 -1.10
CA GLN A 49 11.54 -2.98 -0.30
C GLN A 49 10.08 -2.65 0.04
N ILE A 50 9.79 -1.39 0.38
CA ILE A 50 8.42 -0.94 0.66
C ILE A 50 7.56 -1.04 -0.60
N ARG A 51 8.07 -0.63 -1.75
CA ARG A 51 7.39 -0.73 -3.04
C ARG A 51 7.06 -2.18 -3.41
N GLU A 52 8.02 -3.09 -3.24
CA GLU A 52 7.82 -4.53 -3.52
C GLU A 52 6.74 -5.13 -2.60
N MET A 53 6.73 -4.76 -1.31
CA MET A 53 5.68 -5.17 -0.37
C MET A 53 4.31 -4.58 -0.74
N TYR A 54 4.28 -3.32 -1.16
CA TYR A 54 3.07 -2.64 -1.61
C TYR A 54 2.46 -3.36 -2.83
N GLU A 55 3.28 -3.65 -3.84
CA GLU A 55 2.89 -4.37 -5.06
C GLU A 55 2.39 -5.78 -4.77
N GLU A 56 3.06 -6.52 -3.87
CA GLU A 56 2.64 -7.85 -3.45
C GLU A 56 1.25 -7.83 -2.79
N LEU A 57 1.00 -6.85 -1.90
CA LEU A 57 -0.30 -6.70 -1.27
C LEU A 57 -1.39 -6.32 -2.28
N VAL A 58 -1.10 -5.42 -3.23
CA VAL A 58 -2.04 -5.07 -4.31
C VAL A 58 -2.42 -6.31 -5.12
N ARG A 59 -1.44 -7.11 -5.55
CA ARG A 59 -1.69 -8.32 -6.36
C ARG A 59 -2.36 -9.44 -5.59
N PHE A 60 -1.91 -9.74 -4.38
CA PHE A 60 -2.47 -10.83 -3.57
C PHE A 60 -3.94 -10.59 -3.24
N TRP A 61 -4.32 -9.33 -3.00
CA TRP A 61 -5.69 -8.93 -2.69
C TRP A 61 -6.51 -8.54 -3.93
N ASP A 62 -5.98 -8.72 -5.14
CA ASP A 62 -6.64 -8.40 -6.42
C ASP A 62 -7.18 -6.96 -6.46
N LEU A 63 -6.40 -6.02 -5.95
CA LEU A 63 -6.71 -4.59 -5.98
C LEU A 63 -6.27 -3.96 -7.30
N ASP A 64 -6.73 -2.74 -7.53
CA ASP A 64 -6.41 -1.99 -8.75
C ASP A 64 -4.89 -1.72 -8.86
N GLU A 65 -4.26 -2.21 -9.93
CA GLU A 65 -2.82 -2.06 -10.16
C GLU A 65 -2.38 -0.59 -10.27
N ARG A 66 -3.29 0.34 -10.58
CA ARG A 66 -3.02 1.79 -10.59
C ARG A 66 -2.52 2.32 -9.24
N LEU A 67 -2.80 1.62 -8.13
CA LEU A 67 -2.28 1.97 -6.82
C LEU A 67 -0.75 1.91 -6.75
N VAL A 68 -0.12 1.02 -7.54
CA VAL A 68 1.35 0.94 -7.63
C VAL A 68 1.90 2.14 -8.41
N ASP A 69 1.23 2.55 -9.47
CA ASP A 69 1.59 3.75 -10.24
C ASP A 69 1.46 5.02 -9.40
N GLU A 70 0.40 5.12 -8.58
CA GLU A 70 0.20 6.22 -7.62
C GLU A 70 1.32 6.25 -6.58
N PHE A 71 1.72 5.09 -6.03
CA PHE A 71 2.88 5.02 -5.13
C PHE A 71 4.16 5.57 -5.78
N ASP A 72 4.45 5.14 -7.01
CA ASP A 72 5.65 5.55 -7.74
C ASP A 72 5.65 7.05 -8.06
N MET A 73 4.48 7.61 -8.39
CA MET A 73 4.30 9.05 -8.63
C MET A 73 4.54 9.88 -7.37
N GLU A 74 3.91 9.50 -6.26
CA GLU A 74 4.02 10.20 -4.98
C GLU A 74 5.47 10.19 -4.46
N VAL A 75 6.11 9.01 -4.46
CA VAL A 75 7.51 8.87 -4.06
C VAL A 75 8.45 9.63 -5.01
N GLY A 76 8.20 9.57 -6.32
CA GLY A 76 9.00 10.26 -7.33
C GLY A 76 8.93 11.78 -7.23
N SER A 77 7.79 12.33 -6.81
CA SER A 77 7.58 13.77 -6.65
C SER A 77 8.43 14.41 -5.55
N ILE A 78 8.82 13.63 -4.54
CA ILE A 78 9.63 14.10 -3.41
C ILE A 78 11.12 14.15 -3.78
N GLY A 79 11.57 13.31 -4.72
CA GLY A 79 12.97 13.20 -5.10
C GLY A 79 13.50 14.32 -6.01
N THR A 80 12.67 15.33 -6.34
CA THR A 80 13.01 16.41 -7.28
C THR A 80 13.32 17.76 -6.63
N GLU A 81 13.35 17.84 -5.29
CA GLU A 81 13.71 19.05 -4.53
C GLU A 81 15.19 19.11 -4.13
#